data_AF-A0A1V5P8V1-F1
#
_entry.id   AF-A0A1V5P8V1-F1
#
_cell.length_a   1.000
_cell.length_b   1.000
_cell.length_c   1.000
_cell.angle_alpha   90.00
_cell.angle_beta   90.00
_cell.angle_gamma   90.00
#
_symmetry.space_group_name_H-M   'P 1'
#
loop_
_entity.id
_entity.type
_entity.pdbx_description
1 polymer ?
#
loop_
_entity_poly.entity_id
_entity_poly.type
_entity_poly.pdbx_seq_one_letter_code
_entity_poly.pdbx_strand_id
1 'polypeptide(L)'
;MKRFRISLLIFCLLLSGCSKQEPHIDAHASLGFAPKKIANAYELENFFNSSLSRAELTADIDLKDRMLKVSSSRSEFELNGKGHTLYGSAPCLIRLEEDCTLALFDIKLEAQEIGLGLLGDGSLRCAGVVIKGKTHAVQAAGTVKVLENSDLELDSSMGSGLTASGLEVMQNVRLSSKAALSALNLGRHGLTLNKNSEVSCAAQGYNALKTDGTLNMGEGALLKAENTGEHNAAKIDALKAEANARIEVKGGKNGAGLFIMEQHEDIELKGYCIPELRVETGRGTVVFEEK
;
A
#
# COMPACT_ATOMS: atom_id res chain seq x y z
N MET A 1 -39.96 -33.07 -71.59
CA MET A 1 -38.95 -32.09 -72.05
C MET A 1 -38.81 -31.00 -70.98
N LYS A 2 -37.57 -30.75 -70.50
CA LYS A 2 -37.01 -29.46 -70.01
C LYS A 2 -38.02 -28.45 -69.41
N ARG A 3 -38.07 -28.16 -68.11
CA ARG A 3 -37.20 -27.27 -67.27
C ARG A 3 -38.16 -26.76 -66.13
N PHE A 4 -37.82 -26.23 -64.96
CA PHE A 4 -36.82 -25.25 -64.53
C PHE A 4 -36.74 -25.30 -62.99
N ARG A 5 -35.59 -24.90 -62.43
CA ARG A 5 -35.28 -24.79 -61.00
C ARG A 5 -36.02 -23.62 -60.32
N ILE A 6 -35.92 -23.62 -58.97
CA ILE A 6 -35.91 -22.50 -57.99
C ILE A 6 -37.12 -22.52 -57.05
N SER A 7 -36.93 -22.93 -55.79
CA SER A 7 -36.51 -22.02 -54.72
C SER A 7 -36.38 -22.79 -53.40
N LEU A 8 -35.22 -22.65 -52.76
CA LEU A 8 -34.88 -23.16 -51.44
C LEU A 8 -35.41 -22.15 -50.43
N LEU A 9 -36.43 -22.49 -49.64
CA LEU A 9 -36.80 -21.73 -48.45
C LEU A 9 -36.55 -22.60 -47.22
N ILE A 10 -35.45 -22.29 -46.54
CA ILE A 10 -35.07 -22.79 -45.22
C ILE A 10 -35.98 -22.10 -44.21
N PHE A 11 -36.79 -22.85 -43.47
CA PHE A 11 -37.34 -22.36 -42.20
C PHE A 11 -37.51 -23.50 -41.19
N CYS A 12 -36.80 -23.31 -40.08
CA CYS A 12 -37.04 -23.84 -38.73
C CYS A 12 -37.03 -25.36 -38.50
N LEU A 13 -35.84 -25.87 -38.15
CA LEU A 13 -35.72 -26.95 -37.17
C LEU A 13 -34.60 -26.62 -36.16
N LEU A 14 -35.02 -26.49 -34.89
CA LEU A 14 -34.33 -26.95 -33.68
C LEU A 14 -32.96 -26.32 -33.33
N LEU A 15 -33.00 -25.30 -32.45
CA LEU A 15 -31.88 -25.01 -31.54
C LEU A 15 -32.29 -25.43 -30.12
N SER A 16 -32.21 -26.74 -29.88
CA SER A 16 -31.94 -27.30 -28.55
C SER A 16 -30.43 -27.58 -28.50
N GLY A 17 -29.65 -26.56 -28.16
CA GLY A 17 -28.22 -26.69 -27.90
C GLY A 17 -27.96 -26.45 -26.43
N CYS A 18 -27.86 -27.53 -25.64
CA CYS A 18 -27.18 -27.51 -24.35
C CYS A 18 -25.80 -26.88 -24.54
N SER A 19 -25.65 -25.62 -24.14
CA SER A 19 -24.34 -25.05 -23.84
C SER A 19 -23.82 -25.79 -22.61
N LYS A 20 -23.00 -26.83 -22.84
CA LYS A 20 -22.01 -27.24 -21.84
C LYS A 20 -21.06 -26.06 -21.73
N GLN A 21 -21.22 -25.28 -20.68
CA GLN A 21 -20.23 -24.31 -20.27
C GLN A 21 -18.99 -25.14 -19.92
N GLU A 22 -18.00 -25.15 -20.82
CA GLU A 22 -16.66 -25.61 -20.48
C GLU A 22 -16.24 -24.84 -19.21
N PRO A 23 -15.73 -25.53 -18.18
CA PRO A 23 -15.22 -24.81 -17.02
C PRO A 23 -14.16 -23.85 -17.53
N HIS A 24 -14.39 -22.56 -17.29
CA HIS A 24 -13.37 -21.54 -17.48
C HIS A 24 -12.29 -21.85 -16.44
N ILE A 25 -11.25 -22.57 -16.86
CA ILE A 25 -10.08 -22.81 -16.04
C ILE A 25 -9.33 -21.49 -16.04
N ASP A 26 -9.40 -20.77 -14.92
CA ASP A 26 -8.48 -19.67 -14.67
C ASP A 26 -7.05 -20.18 -14.85
N ALA A 27 -6.32 -19.59 -15.79
CA ALA A 27 -4.90 -19.89 -16.01
C ALA A 27 -4.00 -19.48 -14.82
N HIS A 28 -4.58 -18.92 -13.75
CA HIS A 28 -3.95 -18.66 -12.46
C HIS A 28 -4.24 -19.73 -11.39
N ALA A 29 -4.96 -20.81 -11.73
CA ALA A 29 -4.92 -22.03 -10.94
C ALA A 29 -3.53 -22.67 -11.11
N SER A 30 -2.50 -22.04 -10.53
CA SER A 30 -1.19 -22.66 -10.34
C SER A 30 -1.44 -24.04 -9.76
N LEU A 31 -0.85 -25.06 -10.37
CA LEU A 31 -0.82 -26.42 -9.83
C LEU A 31 -0.41 -26.30 -8.36
N GLY A 32 -1.42 -26.44 -7.49
CA GLY A 32 -1.37 -25.86 -6.16
C GLY A 32 -0.52 -26.71 -5.24
N PHE A 33 0.81 -26.58 -5.33
CA PHE A 33 1.68 -27.09 -4.28
C PHE A 33 1.24 -26.45 -2.97
N ALA A 34 0.94 -27.29 -1.99
CA ALA A 34 0.59 -26.84 -0.65
C ALA A 34 1.69 -25.91 -0.12
N PRO A 35 1.32 -24.83 0.58
CA PRO A 35 2.30 -23.91 1.14
C PRO A 35 3.22 -24.65 2.11
N LYS A 36 4.52 -24.28 2.09
CA LYS A 36 5.50 -24.84 3.01
C LYS A 36 5.12 -24.40 4.44
N LYS A 37 4.91 -25.37 5.33
CA LYS A 37 4.73 -25.10 6.77
C LYS A 37 6.07 -24.77 7.41
N ILE A 38 6.12 -23.68 8.18
CA ILE A 38 7.31 -23.14 8.82
C ILE A 38 7.05 -23.01 10.32
N ALA A 39 7.84 -23.73 11.12
CA ALA A 39 7.71 -23.75 12.57
C ALA A 39 8.84 -23.01 13.31
N ASN A 40 9.91 -22.63 12.61
CA ASN A 40 11.08 -22.00 13.22
C ASN A 40 11.88 -21.12 12.24
N ALA A 41 12.79 -20.32 12.79
CA ALA A 41 13.62 -19.37 12.03
C ALA A 41 14.50 -20.02 10.96
N TYR A 42 15.02 -21.23 11.21
CA TYR A 42 15.89 -21.92 10.25
C TYR A 42 15.11 -22.37 9.01
N GLU A 43 13.91 -22.91 9.21
CA GLU A 43 13.01 -23.26 8.10
C GLU A 43 12.60 -22.02 7.30
N LEU A 44 12.32 -20.90 7.98
CA LEU A 44 11.98 -19.64 7.34
C LEU A 44 13.14 -19.13 6.47
N GLU A 45 14.35 -19.09 7.01
CA GLU A 45 15.55 -18.67 6.28
C GLU A 45 15.80 -19.57 5.05
N ASN A 46 15.67 -20.90 5.21
CA ASN A 46 15.77 -21.83 4.09
C ASN A 46 14.69 -21.59 3.04
N PHE A 47 13.46 -21.26 3.43
CA PHE A 47 12.39 -20.92 2.51
C PHE A 47 12.73 -19.66 1.68
N PHE A 48 13.27 -18.61 2.31
CA PHE A 48 13.73 -17.40 1.62
C PHE A 48 14.86 -17.70 0.61
N ASN A 49 15.68 -18.71 0.88
CA ASN A 49 16.75 -19.17 -0.01
C ASN A 49 16.33 -20.28 -1.00
N SER A 50 15.06 -20.68 -1.01
CA SER A 50 14.54 -21.75 -1.88
C SER A 50 13.79 -21.21 -3.11
N SER A 51 13.43 -22.11 -4.03
CA SER A 51 12.56 -21.80 -5.18
C SER A 51 11.06 -21.79 -4.85
N LEU A 52 10.66 -22.14 -3.62
CA LEU A 52 9.25 -22.18 -3.22
C LEU A 52 8.69 -20.78 -3.07
N SER A 53 7.53 -20.49 -3.65
CA SER A 53 6.93 -19.15 -3.62
C SER A 53 5.98 -18.89 -2.45
N ARG A 54 5.46 -19.94 -1.78
CA ARG A 54 4.44 -19.82 -0.73
C ARG A 54 4.80 -20.57 0.54
N ALA A 55 4.66 -19.90 1.69
CA ALA A 55 4.80 -20.49 3.00
C ALA A 55 3.71 -20.04 3.98
N GLU A 56 3.47 -20.87 4.98
CA GLU A 56 2.58 -20.60 6.11
C GLU A 56 3.33 -20.82 7.43
N LEU A 57 3.23 -19.84 8.33
CA LEU A 57 3.72 -20.00 9.69
C LEU A 57 2.79 -20.89 10.50
N THR A 58 3.38 -21.68 11.41
CA THR A 58 2.64 -22.51 12.38
C THR A 58 2.96 -22.16 13.83
N ALA A 59 3.79 -21.14 14.04
CA ALA A 59 4.20 -20.62 15.33
C ALA A 59 4.74 -19.20 15.16
N ASP A 60 4.82 -18.46 16.27
CA ASP A 60 5.61 -17.23 16.32
C ASP A 60 7.10 -17.55 16.15
N ILE A 61 7.84 -16.68 15.45
CA ILE A 61 9.24 -16.94 15.08
C ILE A 61 10.14 -15.79 15.53
N ASP A 62 11.11 -16.14 16.39
CA ASP A 62 12.26 -15.29 16.73
C ASP A 62 13.39 -15.49 15.73
N LEU A 63 13.66 -14.49 14.91
CA LEU A 63 14.80 -14.45 13.99
C LEU A 63 16.12 -14.13 14.69
N LYS A 64 16.10 -13.72 15.97
CA LYS A 64 17.27 -13.21 16.68
C LYS A 64 17.93 -12.08 15.88
N ASP A 65 19.22 -12.20 15.59
CA ASP A 65 20.02 -11.25 14.82
C ASP A 65 19.98 -11.51 13.30
N ARG A 66 19.14 -12.44 12.82
CA ARG A 66 19.03 -12.76 11.39
C ARG A 66 18.14 -11.76 10.65
N MET A 67 18.62 -11.34 9.49
CA MET A 67 17.87 -10.54 8.52
C MET A 67 17.51 -11.41 7.32
N LEU A 68 16.21 -11.52 7.03
CA LEU A 68 15.72 -12.23 5.84
C LEU A 68 15.91 -11.35 4.59
N LYS A 69 16.37 -11.94 3.49
CA LYS A 69 16.65 -11.21 2.24
C LYS A 69 15.80 -11.74 1.11
N VAL A 70 15.06 -10.86 0.43
CA VAL A 70 14.32 -11.18 -0.79
C VAL A 70 15.11 -10.62 -1.97
N SER A 71 15.57 -11.52 -2.85
CA SER A 71 16.32 -11.14 -4.05
C SER A 71 15.39 -10.88 -5.23
N SER A 72 15.79 -9.96 -6.10
CA SER A 72 15.19 -9.62 -7.41
C SER A 72 15.04 -10.82 -8.34
N SER A 73 15.85 -11.88 -8.16
CA SER A 73 15.68 -13.16 -8.86
C SER A 73 14.37 -13.88 -8.51
N ARG A 74 13.66 -13.42 -7.47
CA ARG A 74 12.36 -13.93 -7.03
C ARG A 74 11.30 -12.86 -7.26
N SER A 75 10.58 -12.98 -8.37
CA SER A 75 9.58 -11.98 -8.79
C SER A 75 8.37 -11.87 -7.87
N GLU A 76 8.00 -12.95 -7.17
CA GLU A 76 6.88 -12.95 -6.22
C GLU A 76 7.14 -13.95 -5.07
N PHE A 77 6.89 -13.48 -3.85
CA PHE A 77 7.09 -14.22 -2.62
C PHE A 77 5.87 -14.02 -1.72
N GLU A 78 5.32 -15.10 -1.18
CA GLU A 78 4.16 -15.08 -0.30
C GLU A 78 4.44 -15.78 1.03
N LEU A 79 4.19 -15.05 2.12
CA LEU A 79 4.23 -15.57 3.47
C LEU A 79 2.92 -15.25 4.19
N ASN A 80 2.20 -16.30 4.56
CA ASN A 80 1.01 -16.19 5.39
C ASN A 80 1.36 -16.52 6.85
N GLY A 81 1.16 -15.56 7.75
CA GLY A 81 1.45 -15.69 9.17
C GLY A 81 0.40 -16.47 9.94
N LYS A 82 -0.82 -16.64 9.44
CA LYS A 82 -1.92 -17.31 10.15
C LYS A 82 -2.17 -16.75 11.57
N GLY A 83 -1.94 -15.45 11.75
CA GLY A 83 -2.05 -14.72 13.01
C GLY A 83 -0.75 -14.69 13.83
N HIS A 84 0.32 -15.33 13.36
CA HIS A 84 1.59 -15.38 14.07
C HIS A 84 2.45 -14.12 13.90
N THR A 85 3.39 -13.96 14.84
CA THR A 85 4.35 -12.86 14.86
C THR A 85 5.73 -13.33 14.41
N LEU A 86 6.35 -12.58 13.51
CA LEU A 86 7.77 -12.67 13.19
C LEU A 86 8.49 -11.51 13.88
N TYR A 87 9.50 -11.80 14.69
CA TYR A 87 10.22 -10.78 15.46
C TYR A 87 11.72 -11.03 15.49
N GLY A 88 12.51 -9.99 15.78
CA GLY A 88 13.96 -10.10 15.78
C GLY A 88 14.69 -8.80 16.15
N SER A 89 15.98 -8.93 16.44
CA SER A 89 16.92 -7.88 16.84
C SER A 89 17.88 -7.46 15.73
N ALA A 90 17.78 -8.03 14.53
CA ALA A 90 18.53 -7.54 13.38
C ALA A 90 18.17 -6.06 13.09
N PRO A 91 19.08 -5.26 12.51
CA PRO A 91 18.78 -3.87 12.13
C PRO A 91 17.59 -3.74 11.17
N CYS A 92 17.31 -4.79 10.40
CA CYS A 92 16.13 -4.92 9.56
C CYS A 92 15.63 -6.37 9.58
N LEU A 93 14.33 -6.58 9.73
CA LEU A 93 13.75 -7.93 9.80
C LEU A 93 13.71 -8.61 8.43
N ILE A 94 13.17 -7.91 7.43
CA ILE A 94 13.11 -8.37 6.04
C ILE A 94 13.60 -7.26 5.11
N ARG A 95 14.59 -7.58 4.28
CA ARG A 95 15.16 -6.67 3.29
C ARG A 95 14.88 -7.15 1.87
N LEU A 96 14.29 -6.29 1.05
CA LEU A 96 14.00 -6.53 -0.35
C LEU A 96 15.02 -5.82 -1.23
N GLU A 97 15.47 -6.51 -2.28
CA GLU A 97 16.13 -5.88 -3.42
C GLU A 97 15.13 -5.04 -4.23
N GLU A 98 15.66 -4.22 -5.13
CA GLU A 98 14.86 -3.41 -6.07
C GLU A 98 13.95 -4.30 -6.92
N ASP A 99 12.77 -3.78 -7.25
CA ASP A 99 11.72 -4.39 -8.06
C ASP A 99 11.11 -5.69 -7.50
N CYS A 100 11.37 -6.01 -6.23
CA CYS A 100 10.76 -7.16 -5.58
C CYS A 100 9.29 -6.91 -5.21
N THR A 101 8.48 -7.96 -5.31
CA THR A 101 7.12 -7.99 -4.74
C THR A 101 7.05 -8.93 -3.54
N LEU A 102 6.67 -8.38 -2.38
CA LEU A 102 6.46 -9.13 -1.14
C LEU A 102 4.96 -9.19 -0.80
N ALA A 103 4.42 -10.40 -0.77
CA ALA A 103 3.07 -10.67 -0.31
C ALA A 103 3.07 -11.20 1.15
N LEU A 104 2.38 -10.50 2.03
CA LEU A 104 2.24 -10.83 3.44
C LEU A 104 0.75 -10.94 3.79
N PHE A 105 0.38 -11.98 4.54
CA PHE A 105 -1.01 -12.20 4.92
C PHE A 105 -1.11 -12.59 6.39
N ASP A 106 -2.02 -11.96 7.13
CA ASP A 106 -2.37 -12.33 8.51
C ASP A 106 -1.11 -12.54 9.38
N ILE A 107 -0.23 -11.53 9.38
CA ILE A 107 1.09 -11.61 10.02
C ILE A 107 1.42 -10.29 10.70
N LYS A 108 2.10 -10.40 11.84
CA LYS A 108 2.68 -9.26 12.54
C LYS A 108 4.20 -9.32 12.45
N LEU A 109 4.83 -8.21 12.06
CA LEU A 109 6.28 -8.04 12.09
C LEU A 109 6.65 -7.14 13.27
N GLU A 110 7.54 -7.58 14.15
CA GLU A 110 8.05 -6.77 15.26
C GLU A 110 9.58 -6.69 15.22
N ALA A 111 10.08 -5.59 14.69
CA ALA A 111 11.51 -5.34 14.59
C ALA A 111 12.01 -4.39 15.68
N GLN A 112 13.21 -4.66 16.19
CA GLN A 112 13.89 -3.75 17.12
C GLN A 112 14.41 -2.47 16.48
N GLU A 113 14.48 -2.39 15.15
CA GLU A 113 14.88 -1.19 14.41
C GLU A 113 13.97 -0.96 13.20
N ILE A 114 14.17 -1.72 12.12
CA ILE A 114 13.41 -1.59 10.86
C ILE A 114 12.59 -2.84 10.58
N GLY A 115 11.28 -2.70 10.36
CA GLY A 115 10.41 -3.81 9.98
C GLY A 115 10.73 -4.33 8.57
N LEU A 116 10.56 -3.48 7.57
CA LEU A 116 10.89 -3.77 6.18
C LEU A 116 11.87 -2.75 5.61
N GLY A 117 12.91 -3.24 4.94
CA GLY A 117 13.87 -2.43 4.20
C GLY A 117 13.78 -2.69 2.70
N LEU A 118 13.64 -1.66 1.86
CA LEU A 118 13.67 -1.79 0.41
C LEU A 118 14.88 -1.04 -0.14
N LEU A 119 15.73 -1.72 -0.91
CA LEU A 119 16.95 -1.13 -1.48
C LEU A 119 16.70 -0.22 -2.69
N GLY A 120 15.51 -0.25 -3.25
CA GLY A 120 15.06 0.57 -4.38
C GLY A 120 13.54 0.64 -4.40
N ASP A 121 12.96 0.66 -5.61
CA ASP A 121 11.51 0.53 -5.78
C ASP A 121 11.05 -0.88 -5.39
N GLY A 122 9.81 -1.03 -4.94
CA GLY A 122 9.27 -2.35 -4.63
C GLY A 122 7.78 -2.32 -4.30
N SER A 123 7.17 -3.51 -4.33
CA SER A 123 5.73 -3.68 -4.18
C SER A 123 5.36 -4.55 -2.98
N LEU A 124 4.28 -4.16 -2.30
CA LEU A 124 3.72 -4.87 -1.16
C LEU A 124 2.28 -5.28 -1.45
N ARG A 125 1.96 -6.56 -1.25
CA ARG A 125 0.57 -7.05 -1.18
C ARG A 125 0.30 -7.51 0.23
N CYS A 126 -0.62 -6.86 0.93
CA CYS A 126 -0.80 -7.09 2.36
C CYS A 126 -2.27 -7.34 2.68
N ALA A 127 -2.64 -8.33 3.47
CA ALA A 127 -3.98 -8.36 4.06
C ALA A 127 -3.91 -8.78 5.53
N GLY A 128 -4.42 -7.93 6.42
CA GLY A 128 -4.33 -8.14 7.87
C GLY A 128 -2.88 -8.10 8.37
N VAL A 129 -2.06 -7.20 7.82
CA VAL A 129 -0.63 -7.12 8.15
C VAL A 129 -0.36 -5.93 9.06
N VAL A 130 0.41 -6.16 10.12
CA VAL A 130 0.91 -5.11 11.00
C VAL A 130 2.43 -5.14 11.02
N ILE A 131 3.07 -4.01 10.74
CA ILE A 131 4.53 -3.88 10.73
C ILE A 131 4.93 -2.88 11.79
N LYS A 132 5.69 -3.35 12.77
CA LYS A 132 6.21 -2.54 13.86
C LYS A 132 7.72 -2.46 13.76
N GLY A 133 8.25 -1.25 13.78
CA GLY A 133 9.68 -1.01 13.92
C GLY A 133 9.95 0.02 15.00
N LYS A 134 11.09 -0.04 15.68
CA LYS A 134 11.45 1.00 16.64
C LYS A 134 11.80 2.30 15.90
N THR A 135 12.70 2.21 14.92
CA THR A 135 13.13 3.36 14.12
C THR A 135 12.17 3.58 12.97
N HIS A 136 11.95 2.56 12.12
CA HIS A 136 11.00 2.67 11.02
C HIS A 136 10.20 1.39 10.85
N ALA A 137 8.88 1.47 10.61
CA ALA A 137 8.17 0.26 10.21
C ALA A 137 8.61 -0.15 8.79
N VAL A 138 8.69 0.82 7.87
CA VAL A 138 9.20 0.62 6.50
C VAL A 138 10.23 1.71 6.16
N GLN A 139 11.36 1.31 5.60
CA GLN A 139 12.35 2.22 5.02
C GLN A 139 12.70 1.77 3.61
N ALA A 140 12.45 2.62 2.62
CA ALA A 140 12.75 2.37 1.21
C ALA A 140 13.68 3.46 0.65
N ALA A 141 14.63 3.05 -0.17
CA ALA A 141 15.42 3.99 -0.97
C ALA A 141 14.62 4.54 -2.16
N GLY A 142 13.73 3.71 -2.73
CA GLY A 142 12.86 4.05 -3.85
C GLY A 142 11.40 4.27 -3.44
N THR A 143 10.52 4.07 -4.41
CA THR A 143 9.06 4.20 -4.32
C THR A 143 8.47 2.90 -3.81
N VAL A 144 7.58 2.99 -2.81
CA VAL A 144 6.82 1.83 -2.34
C VAL A 144 5.47 1.81 -3.05
N LYS A 145 5.11 0.70 -3.67
CA LYS A 145 3.78 0.48 -4.25
C LYS A 145 2.99 -0.51 -3.40
N VAL A 146 1.85 -0.10 -2.86
CA VAL A 146 0.95 -1.00 -2.12
C VAL A 146 -0.14 -1.45 -3.08
N LEU A 147 -0.14 -2.74 -3.39
CA LEU A 147 -0.97 -3.37 -4.42
C LEU A 147 -2.45 -3.43 -3.99
N GLU A 148 -3.33 -3.59 -4.98
CA GLU A 148 -4.79 -3.50 -4.81
C GLU A 148 -5.35 -4.40 -3.71
N ASN A 149 -6.44 -3.96 -3.09
CA ASN A 149 -7.16 -4.68 -2.03
C ASN A 149 -6.30 -5.03 -0.81
N SER A 150 -5.22 -4.27 -0.59
CA SER A 150 -4.35 -4.48 0.56
C SER A 150 -4.88 -3.79 1.83
N ASP A 151 -4.52 -4.33 2.98
CA ASP A 151 -4.75 -3.79 4.32
C ASP A 151 -3.46 -3.88 5.14
N LEU A 152 -2.89 -2.70 5.45
CA LEU A 152 -1.55 -2.57 6.04
C LEU A 152 -1.53 -1.53 7.17
N GLU A 153 -1.09 -1.96 8.36
CA GLU A 153 -0.81 -1.09 9.49
C GLU A 153 0.70 -0.93 9.71
N LEU A 154 1.16 0.31 9.86
CA LEU A 154 2.56 0.65 10.12
C LEU A 154 2.67 1.39 11.46
N ASP A 155 3.52 0.90 12.36
CA ASP A 155 3.72 1.48 13.68
C ASP A 155 5.21 1.71 13.97
N SER A 156 5.58 2.94 14.34
CA SER A 156 6.95 3.26 14.76
C SER A 156 6.99 4.04 16.07
N SER A 157 7.79 3.53 17.01
CA SER A 157 7.87 4.10 18.37
C SER A 157 8.90 5.22 18.53
N MET A 158 9.87 5.35 17.62
CA MET A 158 10.89 6.40 17.68
C MET A 158 11.06 7.19 16.39
N GLY A 159 10.83 6.59 15.22
CA GLY A 159 11.01 7.28 13.94
C GLY A 159 9.71 7.38 13.16
N SER A 160 9.74 6.93 11.90
CA SER A 160 8.62 7.10 10.97
C SER A 160 7.94 5.78 10.63
N GLY A 161 6.65 5.81 10.29
CA GLY A 161 5.95 4.61 9.84
C GLY A 161 6.50 4.14 8.49
N LEU A 162 6.60 5.06 7.52
CA LEU A 162 7.25 4.82 6.24
C LEU A 162 8.14 5.99 5.83
N THR A 163 9.37 5.69 5.43
CA THR A 163 10.27 6.63 4.75
C THR A 163 10.59 6.10 3.36
N ALA A 164 10.34 6.89 2.30
CA ALA A 164 10.53 6.47 0.91
C ALA A 164 10.74 7.67 -0.03
N SER A 165 11.14 7.43 -1.29
CA SER A 165 11.18 8.49 -2.31
C SER A 165 9.78 8.90 -2.76
N GLY A 166 8.82 7.97 -2.70
CA GLY A 166 7.39 8.15 -2.90
C GLY A 166 6.58 6.95 -2.45
N LEU A 167 5.25 7.08 -2.48
CA LEU A 167 4.32 6.02 -2.14
C LEU A 167 3.15 6.02 -3.14
N GLU A 168 2.89 4.87 -3.75
CA GLU A 168 1.71 4.64 -4.59
C GLU A 168 0.78 3.64 -3.90
N VAL A 169 -0.44 4.08 -3.61
CA VAL A 169 -1.46 3.30 -2.96
C VAL A 169 -2.52 2.94 -4.01
N MET A 170 -2.60 1.66 -4.36
CA MET A 170 -3.49 1.18 -5.41
C MET A 170 -4.96 1.14 -4.99
N GLN A 171 -5.83 0.74 -5.91
CA GLN A 171 -7.28 0.73 -5.69
C GLN A 171 -7.69 -0.11 -4.47
N ASN A 172 -8.66 0.40 -3.71
CA ASN A 172 -9.26 -0.29 -2.55
C ASN A 172 -8.23 -0.69 -1.46
N VAL A 173 -7.09 -0.02 -1.40
CA VAL A 173 -6.11 -0.23 -0.33
C VAL A 173 -6.50 0.59 0.89
N ARG A 174 -6.31 0.01 2.07
CA ARG A 174 -6.27 0.73 3.34
C ARG A 174 -4.87 0.66 3.92
N LEU A 175 -4.28 1.83 4.16
CA LEU A 175 -3.01 1.95 4.85
C LEU A 175 -3.19 2.88 6.05
N SER A 176 -2.93 2.38 7.25
CA SER A 176 -2.87 3.19 8.45
C SER A 176 -1.46 3.23 8.98
N SER A 177 -0.95 4.42 9.28
CA SER A 177 0.36 4.60 9.84
C SER A 177 0.32 5.50 11.06
N LYS A 178 0.95 5.03 12.14
CA LYS A 178 1.18 5.77 13.37
C LYS A 178 2.66 5.79 13.69
N ALA A 179 3.20 6.97 14.01
CA ALA A 179 4.61 7.06 14.34
C ALA A 179 4.95 8.20 15.31
N ALA A 180 6.08 8.06 16.00
CA ALA A 180 6.58 9.11 16.88
C ALA A 180 6.98 10.38 16.12
N LEU A 181 7.64 10.28 14.96
CA LEU A 181 8.08 11.43 14.17
C LEU A 181 7.07 11.79 13.07
N SER A 182 7.06 11.05 11.97
CA SER A 182 6.15 11.21 10.84
C SER A 182 5.54 9.87 10.51
N ALA A 183 4.23 9.79 10.33
CA ALA A 183 3.60 8.54 9.89
C ALA A 183 4.13 8.18 8.49
N LEU A 184 4.11 9.15 7.58
CA LEU A 184 4.70 9.05 6.25
C LEU A 184 5.68 10.20 5.99
N ASN A 185 6.91 9.87 5.59
CA ASN A 185 7.94 10.81 5.19
C ASN A 185 8.43 10.46 3.77
N LEU A 186 7.97 11.23 2.79
CA LEU A 186 8.14 10.94 1.37
C LEU A 186 9.00 12.01 0.71
N GLY A 187 9.81 11.58 -0.26
CA GLY A 187 10.59 12.46 -1.10
C GLY A 187 9.77 13.08 -2.24
N ARG A 188 10.50 13.43 -3.32
CA ARG A 188 10.00 14.14 -4.50
C ARG A 188 8.98 13.39 -5.35
N HIS A 189 8.89 12.06 -5.23
CA HIS A 189 7.92 11.28 -6.04
C HIS A 189 6.51 11.36 -5.46
N GLY A 190 6.32 12.00 -4.30
CA GLY A 190 4.99 12.32 -3.82
C GLY A 190 4.24 11.15 -3.19
N LEU A 191 2.93 11.36 -3.07
CA LEU A 191 1.96 10.35 -2.66
C LEU A 191 0.89 10.26 -3.74
N THR A 192 0.65 9.07 -4.26
CA THR A 192 -0.47 8.81 -5.18
C THR A 192 -1.46 7.88 -4.51
N LEU A 193 -2.70 8.36 -4.34
CA LEU A 193 -3.83 7.60 -3.84
C LEU A 193 -4.76 7.29 -5.00
N ASN A 194 -4.80 6.03 -5.44
CA ASN A 194 -5.70 5.61 -6.52
C ASN A 194 -7.15 5.53 -6.03
N LYS A 195 -8.06 5.22 -6.97
CA LYS A 195 -9.50 5.16 -6.73
C LYS A 195 -9.88 4.41 -5.46
N ASN A 196 -10.74 5.02 -4.63
CA ASN A 196 -11.24 4.44 -3.37
C ASN A 196 -10.17 3.94 -2.38
N SER A 197 -8.92 4.41 -2.49
CA SER A 197 -7.89 4.11 -1.50
C SER A 197 -8.01 5.01 -0.27
N GLU A 198 -7.55 4.50 0.87
CA GLU A 198 -7.55 5.23 2.13
C GLU A 198 -6.16 5.20 2.76
N VAL A 199 -5.63 6.37 3.09
CA VAL A 199 -4.42 6.54 3.91
C VAL A 199 -4.77 7.31 5.17
N SER A 200 -4.43 6.73 6.32
CA SER A 200 -4.56 7.36 7.64
C SER A 200 -3.20 7.55 8.29
N CYS A 201 -2.86 8.78 8.66
CA CYS A 201 -1.58 9.16 9.23
C CYS A 201 -1.77 9.77 10.62
N ALA A 202 -1.05 9.28 11.62
CA ALA A 202 -1.05 9.87 12.96
C ALA A 202 0.38 10.03 13.49
N ALA A 203 0.74 11.23 13.94
CA ALA A 203 2.05 11.48 14.54
C ALA A 203 2.03 12.59 15.61
N GLN A 204 3.16 12.78 16.29
CA GLN A 204 3.32 13.82 17.31
C GLN A 204 4.57 14.68 17.07
N GLY A 205 5.70 14.07 16.74
CA GLY A 205 7.01 14.73 16.71
C GLY A 205 7.27 15.64 15.51
N TYR A 206 6.66 15.35 14.35
CA TYR A 206 6.74 16.14 13.12
C TYR A 206 5.44 16.00 12.32
N ASN A 207 5.38 16.55 11.10
CA ASN A 207 4.18 16.42 10.26
C ASN A 207 3.77 14.95 10.14
N ALA A 208 2.47 14.65 10.31
CA ALA A 208 1.99 13.28 10.22
C ALA A 208 2.20 12.72 8.80
N LEU A 209 1.94 13.54 7.79
CA LEU A 209 2.39 13.33 6.42
C LEU A 209 3.35 14.46 6.03
N LYS A 210 4.55 14.10 5.54
CA LYS A 210 5.45 15.01 4.81
C LYS A 210 5.72 14.41 3.44
N THR A 211 5.56 15.21 2.39
CA THR A 211 6.11 14.91 1.07
C THR A 211 6.76 16.15 0.46
N ASP A 212 7.89 15.94 -0.21
CA ASP A 212 8.56 16.94 -1.02
C ASP A 212 8.09 16.90 -2.50
N GLY A 213 6.95 16.23 -2.77
CA GLY A 213 6.33 16.11 -4.09
C GLY A 213 4.82 16.29 -4.05
N THR A 214 4.17 15.98 -5.17
CA THR A 214 2.72 16.14 -5.33
C THR A 214 1.93 15.06 -4.58
N LEU A 215 0.86 15.47 -3.91
CA LEU A 215 -0.23 14.58 -3.50
C LEU A 215 -1.22 14.46 -4.67
N ASN A 216 -1.30 13.28 -5.27
CA ASN A 216 -2.28 12.96 -6.31
C ASN A 216 -3.40 12.11 -5.70
N MET A 217 -4.64 12.60 -5.76
CA MET A 217 -5.81 11.90 -5.24
C MET A 217 -6.75 11.53 -6.39
N GLY A 218 -6.91 10.24 -6.63
CA GLY A 218 -7.89 9.70 -7.58
C GLY A 218 -9.32 9.73 -7.03
N GLU A 219 -10.27 9.37 -7.88
CA GLU A 219 -11.70 9.40 -7.56
C GLU A 219 -12.02 8.67 -6.24
N GLY A 220 -12.69 9.37 -5.32
CA GLY A 220 -13.12 8.79 -4.04
C GLY A 220 -12.00 8.41 -3.06
N ALA A 221 -10.75 8.76 -3.36
CA ALA A 221 -9.63 8.55 -2.44
C ALA A 221 -9.80 9.38 -1.15
N LEU A 222 -9.27 8.86 -0.04
CA LEU A 222 -9.37 9.47 1.27
C LEU A 222 -8.00 9.58 1.94
N LEU A 223 -7.63 10.80 2.31
CA LEU A 223 -6.49 11.07 3.17
C LEU A 223 -6.98 11.57 4.53
N LYS A 224 -6.57 10.88 5.59
CA LYS A 224 -6.69 11.34 6.98
C LYS A 224 -5.30 11.62 7.51
N ALA A 225 -5.07 12.79 8.10
CA ALA A 225 -3.82 13.07 8.79
C ALA A 225 -4.05 13.83 10.08
N GLU A 226 -3.42 13.39 11.17
CA GLU A 226 -3.50 14.03 12.48
C GLU A 226 -2.12 14.16 13.11
N ASN A 227 -1.75 15.40 13.44
CA ASN A 227 -0.62 15.70 14.31
C ASN A 227 -1.14 16.25 15.64
N THR A 228 -0.85 15.58 16.74
CA THR A 228 -1.28 16.05 18.09
C THR A 228 -0.21 16.85 18.82
N GLY A 229 0.91 17.15 18.16
CA GLY A 229 2.03 17.91 18.70
C GLY A 229 1.98 19.37 18.25
N GLU A 230 3.10 19.84 17.68
CA GLU A 230 3.29 21.26 17.33
C GLU A 230 3.31 21.50 15.80
N HIS A 231 3.23 20.44 14.99
CA HIS A 231 3.50 20.49 13.54
C HIS A 231 2.24 20.34 12.69
N ASN A 232 2.37 20.43 11.36
CA ASN A 232 1.23 20.30 10.46
C ASN A 232 0.65 18.88 10.49
N ALA A 233 -0.61 18.70 10.12
CA ALA A 233 -1.11 17.35 9.85
C ALA A 233 -0.46 16.80 8.58
N ALA A 234 -0.54 17.57 7.49
CA ALA A 234 0.11 17.26 6.22
C ALA A 234 0.90 18.46 5.69
N LYS A 235 2.12 18.21 5.22
CA LYS A 235 2.91 19.13 4.40
C LYS A 235 3.19 18.48 3.05
N ILE A 236 2.73 19.10 1.97
CA ILE A 236 2.89 18.60 0.60
C ILE A 236 3.47 19.70 -0.29
N ASP A 237 4.06 19.32 -1.42
CA ASP A 237 4.58 20.30 -2.38
C ASP A 237 3.44 20.90 -3.21
N ALA A 238 2.64 20.05 -3.86
CA ALA A 238 1.47 20.45 -4.64
C ALA A 238 0.31 19.45 -4.44
N LEU A 239 -0.91 19.86 -4.78
CA LEU A 239 -2.11 19.01 -4.72
C LEU A 239 -2.73 18.86 -6.11
N LYS A 240 -3.12 17.62 -6.43
CA LYS A 240 -4.04 17.28 -7.52
C LYS A 240 -5.11 16.34 -7.00
N ALA A 241 -6.36 16.60 -7.34
CA ALA A 241 -7.48 15.79 -6.88
C ALA A 241 -8.54 15.61 -7.96
N GLU A 242 -9.03 14.39 -8.10
CA GLU A 242 -10.20 14.05 -8.91
C GLU A 242 -11.50 14.19 -8.11
N ALA A 243 -12.63 14.00 -8.80
CA ALA A 243 -13.95 14.12 -8.21
C ALA A 243 -14.13 13.23 -6.96
N ASN A 244 -14.83 13.75 -5.95
CA ASN A 244 -15.15 13.07 -4.69
C ASN A 244 -13.94 12.66 -3.82
N ALA A 245 -12.73 13.09 -4.14
CA ALA A 245 -11.60 12.97 -3.23
C ALA A 245 -11.88 13.69 -1.90
N ARG A 246 -11.35 13.13 -0.80
CA ARG A 246 -11.60 13.59 0.57
C ARG A 246 -10.32 13.79 1.36
N ILE A 247 -10.22 14.92 2.04
CA ILE A 247 -9.12 15.21 2.96
C ILE A 247 -9.70 15.58 4.34
N GLU A 248 -9.24 14.88 5.37
CA GLU A 248 -9.64 15.07 6.76
C GLU A 248 -8.39 15.27 7.61
N VAL A 249 -8.03 16.53 7.89
CA VAL A 249 -6.73 16.85 8.51
C VAL A 249 -6.85 17.66 9.79
N LYS A 250 -6.06 17.26 10.79
CA LYS A 250 -5.94 17.91 12.10
C LYS A 250 -4.47 18.21 12.44
N GLY A 251 -4.05 19.45 12.25
CA GLY A 251 -2.73 19.95 12.62
C GLY A 251 -2.58 20.17 14.11
N GLY A 252 -1.31 20.18 14.55
CA GLY A 252 -0.92 20.49 15.91
C GLY A 252 -1.00 21.99 16.22
N LYS A 253 -0.59 22.37 17.42
CA LYS A 253 -0.84 23.72 17.98
C LYS A 253 -0.30 24.88 17.14
N ASN A 254 0.86 24.70 16.50
CA ASN A 254 1.51 25.73 15.69
C ASN A 254 1.55 25.37 14.20
N GLY A 255 0.87 24.30 13.80
CA GLY A 255 0.84 23.81 12.42
C GLY A 255 -0.48 24.10 11.72
N ALA A 256 -0.49 24.01 10.40
CA ALA A 256 -1.70 23.96 9.59
C ALA A 256 -2.29 22.55 9.57
N GLY A 257 -3.59 22.42 9.29
CA GLY A 257 -4.16 21.12 8.91
C GLY A 257 -3.48 20.60 7.64
N LEU A 258 -3.47 21.41 6.59
CA LEU A 258 -2.80 21.15 5.32
C LEU A 258 -1.91 22.34 4.94
N PHE A 259 -0.61 22.08 4.77
CA PHE A 259 0.35 23.02 4.22
C PHE A 259 0.71 22.59 2.79
N ILE A 260 0.50 23.47 1.82
CA ILE A 260 0.84 23.28 0.41
C ILE A 260 1.92 24.29 0.03
N MET A 261 3.04 23.85 -0.54
CA MET A 261 4.09 24.76 -1.00
C MET A 261 3.59 25.57 -2.20
N GLU A 262 3.10 24.92 -3.25
CA GLU A 262 2.71 25.55 -4.51
C GLU A 262 1.36 25.02 -5.02
N GLN A 263 0.40 25.93 -5.24
CA GLN A 263 -0.92 25.58 -5.78
C GLN A 263 -1.25 26.38 -7.04
N HIS A 264 -1.48 25.69 -8.16
CA HIS A 264 -1.78 26.32 -9.45
C HIS A 264 -3.21 26.18 -9.92
N GLU A 265 -3.90 25.13 -9.47
CA GLU A 265 -5.25 24.79 -9.91
C GLU A 265 -6.26 25.10 -8.79
N ASP A 266 -7.48 25.46 -9.17
CA ASP A 266 -8.58 25.55 -8.22
C ASP A 266 -9.13 24.15 -7.94
N ILE A 267 -9.20 23.78 -6.66
CA ILE A 267 -9.59 22.45 -6.21
C ILE A 267 -10.68 22.57 -5.14
N GLU A 268 -11.78 21.85 -5.37
CA GLU A 268 -12.83 21.64 -4.37
C GLU A 268 -12.70 20.24 -3.76
N LEU A 269 -12.61 20.16 -2.44
CA LEU A 269 -12.45 18.92 -1.69
C LEU A 269 -13.58 18.75 -0.68
N LYS A 270 -13.94 17.49 -0.42
CA LYS A 270 -14.81 17.14 0.71
C LYS A 270 -13.98 16.87 1.97
N GLY A 271 -14.49 17.26 3.13
CA GLY A 271 -13.89 16.95 4.42
C GLY A 271 -13.64 18.19 5.27
N TYR A 272 -12.51 18.23 5.97
CA TYR A 272 -12.18 19.35 6.85
C TYR A 272 -10.67 19.57 6.95
N CYS A 273 -10.29 20.81 7.25
CA CYS A 273 -8.91 21.20 7.52
C CYS A 273 -8.84 22.07 8.77
N ILE A 274 -8.23 21.53 9.84
CA ILE A 274 -8.15 22.20 11.14
C ILE A 274 -6.70 22.11 11.65
N PRO A 275 -5.99 23.20 11.99
CA PRO A 275 -6.29 24.59 11.63
C PRO A 275 -6.41 24.77 10.11
N GLU A 276 -6.80 25.97 9.70
CA GLU A 276 -7.01 26.30 8.28
C GLU A 276 -5.80 25.96 7.40
N LEU A 277 -6.11 25.75 6.12
CA LEU A 277 -5.13 25.46 5.08
C LEU A 277 -4.15 26.62 4.92
N ARG A 278 -2.89 26.31 4.63
CA ARG A 278 -1.88 27.30 4.24
C ARG A 278 -1.30 26.95 2.87
N VAL A 279 -1.33 27.91 1.96
CA VAL A 279 -0.64 27.85 0.66
C VAL A 279 0.48 28.88 0.67
N GLU A 280 1.71 28.47 0.35
CA GLU A 280 2.85 29.39 0.36
C GLU A 280 2.93 30.21 -0.95
N THR A 281 2.80 29.56 -2.10
CA THR A 281 2.87 30.20 -3.42
C THR A 281 1.83 29.66 -4.39
N GLY A 282 1.62 30.38 -5.50
CA GLY A 282 0.71 29.99 -6.56
C GLY A 282 -0.55 30.87 -6.63
N ARG A 283 -1.43 30.56 -7.57
CA ARG A 283 -2.67 31.33 -7.84
C ARG A 283 -3.93 30.49 -7.77
N GLY A 284 -3.80 29.17 -7.64
CA GLY A 284 -4.92 28.27 -7.44
C GLY A 284 -5.43 28.34 -6.00
N THR A 285 -6.67 27.94 -5.81
CA THR A 285 -7.35 27.89 -4.53
C THR A 285 -7.67 26.46 -4.13
N VAL A 286 -7.75 26.18 -2.83
CA VAL A 286 -8.28 24.91 -2.32
C VAL A 286 -9.39 25.24 -1.35
N VAL A 287 -10.59 24.74 -1.64
CA VAL A 287 -11.77 24.98 -0.81
C VAL A 287 -12.29 23.65 -0.28
N PHE A 288 -12.63 23.62 1.00
CA PHE A 288 -13.26 22.48 1.63
C PHE A 288 -14.77 22.70 1.66
N GLU A 289 -15.52 21.81 1.01
CA GLU A 289 -16.96 21.70 1.20
C GLU A 289 -17.22 21.02 2.55
N GLU A 290 -17.72 21.79 3.53
CA GLU A 290 -18.15 21.26 4.82
C GLU A 290 -19.26 20.22 4.66
N LYS A 291 -19.26 19.21 5.53
CA LYS A 291 -20.39 18.32 5.76
C LYS A 291 -21.05 18.63 7.08
#